data_AF-A0A6J4N3H2-F1
#
_entry.id   AF-A0A6J4N3H2-F1
#
_cell.length_a   1.000
_cell.length_b   1.000
_cell.length_c   1.000
_cell.angle_alpha   90.00
_cell.angle_beta   90.00
_cell.angle_gamma   90.00
#
_symmetry.space_group_name_H-M   'P 1'
#
loop_
_entity.id
_entity.type
_entity.pdbx_description
1 polymer ?
#
loop_
_entity_poly.entity_id
_entity_poly.type
_entity_poly.pdbx_seq_one_letter_code
_entity_poly.pdbx_strand_id
1 'polypeptide(L)'
;MTDPPERTPDGRYVVIDGRRWRATDPDIPEERQAELRRALMAWRREVRRTRGTDEESASRAGVQAAKVALGERGTPWWEQSPEERRVRWSAT
;
A
#
# COMPACT_ATOMS: atom_id res chain seq x y z
N MET A 1 -4.78 20.03 -8.88
CA MET A 1 -4.26 18.68 -9.19
C MET A 1 -2.93 18.56 -8.47
N THR A 2 -2.79 17.62 -7.55
CA THR A 2 -1.50 17.36 -6.88
C THR A 2 -0.65 16.53 -7.81
N ASP A 3 0.52 17.05 -8.18
CA ASP A 3 1.48 16.29 -8.97
C ASP A 3 1.87 15.00 -8.23
N PRO A 4 2.08 13.89 -8.95
CA PRO A 4 2.57 12.67 -8.33
C PRO A 4 3.89 12.95 -7.62
N PRO A 5 4.11 12.39 -6.41
CA PRO A 5 5.33 12.64 -5.66
C PRO A 5 6.55 12.19 -6.46
N GLU A 6 7.65 12.94 -6.34
CA GLU A 6 8.91 12.64 -7.00
C GLU A 6 9.37 11.22 -6.64
N ARG A 7 9.82 10.46 -7.64
CA ARG A 7 10.36 9.11 -7.45
C ARG A 7 11.89 9.13 -7.49
N THR A 8 12.51 8.24 -6.72
CA THR A 8 13.94 7.97 -6.88
C THR A 8 14.23 7.41 -8.28
N PRO A 9 15.46 7.56 -8.81
CA PRO A 9 15.82 7.07 -10.15
C PRO A 9 15.57 5.57 -10.36
N ASP A 10 15.69 4.77 -9.30
CA ASP A 10 15.42 3.33 -9.32
C ASP A 10 13.92 2.98 -9.19
N GLY A 11 13.04 3.97 -9.03
CA GLY A 11 11.60 3.81 -8.88
C GLY A 11 11.15 3.18 -7.55
N ARG A 12 12.08 2.81 -6.65
CA ARG A 12 11.78 2.07 -5.42
C ARG A 12 11.10 2.91 -4.35
N TYR A 13 11.29 4.23 -4.41
CA TYR A 13 10.77 5.17 -3.42
C TYR A 13 10.08 6.36 -4.07
N VAL A 14 9.08 6.90 -3.37
CA VAL A 14 8.56 8.25 -3.55
C VAL A 14 9.08 9.15 -2.43
N VAL A 15 9.36 10.41 -2.73
CA VAL A 15 9.84 11.41 -1.78
C VAL A 15 8.68 12.35 -1.46
N ILE A 16 8.30 12.43 -0.19
CA ILE A 16 7.22 13.29 0.31
C ILE A 16 7.78 14.03 1.52
N ASP A 17 7.78 15.37 1.46
CA ASP A 17 8.34 16.26 2.50
C ASP A 17 9.78 15.87 2.91
N GLY A 18 10.62 15.56 1.91
CA GLY A 18 12.02 15.15 2.12
C GLY A 18 12.20 13.71 2.66
N ARG A 19 11.12 13.00 2.95
CA ARG A 19 11.16 11.62 3.45
C ARG A 19 10.89 10.61 2.33
N ARG A 20 11.71 9.55 2.29
CA ARG A 20 11.50 8.41 1.38
C ARG A 20 10.46 7.45 1.92
N TRP A 21 9.49 7.13 1.07
CA TRP A 21 8.47 6.12 1.29
C TRP A 21 8.56 5.09 0.17
N ARG A 22 8.41 3.81 0.50
CA ARG A 22 8.43 2.76 -0.51
C ARG A 22 7.30 2.99 -1.53
N ALA A 23 7.64 2.98 -2.81
CA ALA A 23 6.66 3.13 -3.88
C ALA A 23 5.77 1.88 -3.96
N THR A 24 4.54 2.06 -4.44
CA THR A 24 3.68 0.94 -4.85
C THR A 24 4.41 0.09 -5.88
N ASP A 25 4.28 -1.23 -5.75
CA ASP A 25 4.85 -2.18 -6.67
C ASP A 25 4.36 -1.90 -8.13
N PRO A 26 5.29 -1.69 -9.09
CA PRO A 26 4.95 -1.33 -10.47
C PRO A 26 4.41 -2.51 -11.30
N ASP A 27 4.59 -3.76 -10.86
CA ASP A 27 4.14 -4.96 -11.58
C ASP A 27 2.70 -5.34 -11.21
N ILE A 28 2.07 -4.64 -10.26
CA ILE A 28 0.64 -4.81 -9.97
C ILE A 28 -0.16 -4.29 -11.18
N PRO A 29 -1.05 -5.09 -11.79
CA PRO A 29 -1.95 -4.61 -12.85
C PRO A 29 -2.74 -3.39 -12.39
N GLU A 30 -2.92 -2.40 -13.28
CA GLU A 30 -3.50 -1.11 -12.92
C GLU A 30 -4.89 -1.23 -12.25
N GLU A 31 -5.74 -2.12 -12.76
CA GLU A 31 -7.05 -2.41 -12.18
C GLU A 31 -6.94 -2.91 -10.74
N ARG A 32 -6.05 -3.89 -10.50
CA ARG A 32 -5.81 -4.42 -9.16
C ARG A 32 -5.21 -3.36 -8.24
N GLN A 33 -4.32 -2.51 -8.77
CA GLN A 33 -3.74 -1.41 -8.03
C GLN A 33 -4.83 -0.40 -7.60
N ALA A 34 -5.80 -0.11 -8.48
CA ALA A 34 -6.94 0.75 -8.19
C ALA A 34 -7.87 0.13 -7.13
N GLU A 35 -8.17 -1.17 -7.21
CA GLU A 35 -8.93 -1.90 -6.19
C GLU A 35 -8.28 -1.81 -4.81
N LEU A 36 -6.98 -2.12 -4.73
CA LEU A 36 -6.24 -2.08 -3.47
C LEU A 36 -6.18 -0.67 -2.88
N ARG A 37 -6.06 0.37 -3.71
CA ARG A 37 -6.18 1.77 -3.26
C ARG A 37 -7.57 2.11 -2.73
N ARG A 38 -8.64 1.62 -3.39
CA ARG A 38 -10.02 1.78 -2.91
C ARG A 38 -10.21 1.09 -1.55
N ALA A 39 -9.72 -0.14 -1.41
CA ALA A 39 -9.73 -0.88 -0.15
C ALA A 39 -8.94 -0.15 0.96
N LEU A 40 -7.74 0.34 0.66
CA LEU A 40 -6.94 1.13 1.59
C LEU A 40 -7.71 2.38 2.08
N MET A 41 -8.41 3.06 1.18
CA MET A 41 -9.21 4.23 1.55
C MET A 41 -10.44 3.85 2.37
N ALA A 42 -11.09 2.70 2.10
CA ALA A 42 -12.17 2.18 2.92
C ALA A 42 -11.69 1.88 4.35
N TRP A 43 -10.59 1.14 4.51
CA TRP A 43 -10.01 0.85 5.83
C TRP A 43 -9.57 2.11 6.58
N ARG A 44 -9.05 3.14 5.89
CA ARG A 44 -8.74 4.44 6.52
C ARG A 44 -9.99 5.19 6.99
N ARG A 45 -11.16 4.96 6.39
CA ARG A 45 -12.44 5.49 6.89
C ARG A 45 -12.89 4.69 8.10
N GLU A 46 -12.75 3.37 8.08
CA GLU A 46 -13.06 2.51 9.22
C GLU A 46 -12.21 2.85 10.45
N VAL A 47 -10.90 3.06 10.30
CA VAL A 47 -10.04 3.53 11.41
C VAL A 47 -10.55 4.82 12.04
N ARG A 48 -11.14 5.73 11.25
CA ARG A 48 -11.73 6.96 11.79
C ARG A 48 -13.04 6.70 12.52
N ARG A 49 -13.85 5.75 12.04
CA ARG A 49 -15.14 5.37 12.65
C ARG A 49 -14.94 4.60 13.96
N THR A 50 -13.99 3.68 14.00
CA THR A 50 -13.73 2.78 15.14
C THR A 50 -12.69 3.36 16.10
N ARG A 51 -12.40 4.66 16.04
CA ARG A 51 -11.34 5.25 16.85
C ARG A 51 -11.73 5.25 18.33
N GLY A 52 -10.87 4.71 19.18
CA GLY A 52 -11.11 4.58 20.62
C GLY A 52 -12.07 3.45 20.99
N THR A 53 -12.41 2.57 20.05
CA THR A 53 -13.19 1.35 20.30
C THR A 53 -12.30 0.12 20.12
N ASP A 54 -12.77 -1.05 20.58
CA ASP A 54 -12.03 -2.31 20.47
C ASP A 54 -11.77 -2.73 19.01
N GLU A 55 -12.60 -2.25 18.08
CA GLU A 55 -12.48 -2.51 16.64
C GLU A 55 -11.36 -1.69 15.95
N GLU A 56 -10.77 -0.69 16.62
CA GLU A 56 -9.69 0.12 16.03
C GLU A 56 -8.52 -0.73 15.54
N SER A 57 -8.15 -1.76 16.31
CA SER A 57 -7.06 -2.67 15.98
C SER A 57 -7.34 -3.41 14.67
N ALA A 58 -8.57 -3.92 14.49
CA ALA A 58 -8.97 -4.62 13.27
C ALA A 58 -8.96 -3.68 12.06
N SER A 59 -9.48 -2.46 12.19
CA SER A 59 -9.45 -1.45 11.12
C SER A 59 -8.01 -1.09 10.71
N ARG A 60 -7.10 -0.97 11.69
CA ARG A 60 -5.66 -0.72 11.43
C ARG A 60 -4.98 -1.91 10.76
N ALA A 61 -5.36 -3.14 11.12
CA ALA A 61 -4.88 -4.35 10.46
C ALA A 61 -5.30 -4.37 8.98
N GLY A 62 -6.53 -3.96 8.66
CA GLY A 62 -6.98 -3.79 7.27
C GLY A 62 -6.16 -2.77 6.47
N VAL A 63 -5.82 -1.61 7.08
CA VAL A 63 -4.90 -0.63 6.46
C VAL A 63 -3.53 -1.24 6.19
N GLN A 64 -2.99 -2.00 7.15
CA GLN A 64 -1.70 -2.65 7.01
C GLN A 64 -1.74 -3.71 5.89
N ALA A 65 -2.77 -4.55 5.84
CA ALA A 65 -2.95 -5.57 4.81
C ALA A 65 -2.98 -4.95 3.41
N ALA A 66 -3.78 -3.89 3.21
CA ALA A 66 -3.84 -3.20 1.92
C ALA A 66 -2.49 -2.59 1.50
N LYS A 67 -1.72 -2.03 2.46
CA LYS A 67 -0.37 -1.50 2.17
C LYS A 67 0.64 -2.60 1.84
N VAL A 68 0.56 -3.75 2.49
CA VAL A 68 1.38 -4.92 2.16
C VAL A 68 1.03 -5.43 0.76
N ALA A 69 -0.27 -5.55 0.44
CA ALA A 69 -0.72 -5.93 -0.91
C ALA A 69 -0.23 -4.95 -1.99
N LEU A 70 -0.21 -3.64 -1.72
CA LEU A 70 0.38 -2.62 -2.60
C LEU A 70 1.92 -2.66 -2.67
N GLY A 71 2.58 -3.40 -1.78
CA GLY A 71 4.04 -3.49 -1.70
C GLY A 71 4.70 -2.35 -0.94
N GLU A 72 3.92 -1.46 -0.31
CA GLU A 72 4.39 -0.29 0.44
C GLU A 72 4.93 -0.65 1.84
N ARG A 73 4.64 -1.86 2.32
CA ARG A 73 5.05 -2.42 3.62
C ARG A 73 5.43 -3.90 3.50
N GLY A 74 6.07 -4.46 4.53
CA GLY A 74 6.57 -5.83 4.53
C GLY A 74 7.91 -5.97 3.80
N THR A 75 8.20 -7.17 3.27
CA THR A 75 9.36 -7.41 2.40
C THR A 75 9.30 -6.47 1.20
N PRO A 76 10.38 -5.74 0.87
CA PRO A 76 10.42 -4.92 -0.34
C PRO A 76 10.15 -5.73 -1.60
N TRP A 77 9.33 -5.18 -2.52
CA TRP A 77 8.96 -5.89 -3.74
C TRP A 77 10.14 -6.15 -4.69
N TRP A 78 11.23 -5.39 -4.59
CA TRP A 78 12.46 -5.62 -5.36
C TRP A 78 13.33 -6.76 -4.80
N GLU A 79 13.00 -7.27 -3.61
CA GLU A 79 13.62 -8.45 -3.00
C GLU A 79 12.75 -9.70 -3.17
N GLN A 80 11.56 -9.55 -3.77
CA GLN A 80 10.63 -10.64 -4.04
C GLN A 80 10.75 -11.12 -5.47
N SER A 81 10.61 -12.42 -5.67
CA SER A 81 10.39 -13.03 -6.98
C SER A 81 9.06 -12.57 -7.60
N PRO A 82 8.91 -12.67 -8.92
CA PRO A 82 7.62 -12.37 -9.58
C PRO A 82 6.43 -13.17 -9.05
N GLU A 83 6.66 -14.41 -8.58
CA GLU A 83 5.61 -15.26 -7.99
C GLU A 83 5.18 -14.74 -6.61
N GLU A 84 6.14 -14.45 -5.72
CA GLU A 84 5.85 -13.88 -4.39
C GLU A 84 5.12 -12.55 -4.48
N ARG A 85 5.49 -11.74 -5.47
CA ARG A 85 4.81 -10.49 -5.82
C ARG A 85 3.36 -10.75 -6.21
N ARG A 86 3.10 -11.65 -7.16
CA ARG A 86 1.74 -12.06 -7.56
C ARG A 86 0.88 -12.53 -6.39
N VAL A 87 1.39 -13.45 -5.59
CA VAL A 87 0.69 -13.99 -4.42
C VAL A 87 0.32 -12.88 -3.44
N ARG A 88 1.22 -11.92 -3.22
CA ARG A 88 1.01 -10.82 -2.27
C ARG A 88 -0.16 -9.92 -2.63
N TRP A 89 -0.34 -9.54 -3.89
CA TRP A 89 -1.45 -8.67 -4.29
C TRP A 89 -2.73 -9.43 -4.66
N SER A 90 -2.67 -10.75 -4.89
CA SER A 90 -3.84 -11.57 -5.17
C SER A 90 -4.60 -12.01 -3.90
N ALA A 91 -3.93 -12.07 -2.75
CA ALA A 91 -4.50 -12.61 -1.51
C ALA A 91 -5.46 -11.66 -0.73
N THR A 92 -6.31 -10.90 -1.42
CA THR A 92 -7.25 -9.95 -0.77
C THR A 92 -8.68 -10.22 -1.19
#